data_AF-A0A1Y5SDE9-F1
#
_entry.id   AF-A0A1Y5SDE9-F1
#
_cell.length_a   1.000
_cell.length_b   1.000
_cell.length_c   1.000
_cell.angle_alpha   90.00
_cell.angle_beta   90.00
_cell.angle_gamma   90.00
#
_symmetry.space_group_name_H-M   'P 1'
#
loop_
_entity.id
_entity.type
_entity.pdbx_description
1 polymer ?
#
loop_
_entity_poly.entity_id
_entity_poly.type
_entity_poly.pdbx_seq_one_letter_code
_entity_poly.pdbx_strand_id
1 'polypeptide(L)'
;MTIEYRVIPAPAKAVKAKGVRPENRFAHTVTAALNEMGREGWEYVRTETLPVEERSGLASKSINQQVLMVFRREVAPRAEVMVHARPDVAANEDAPASAAPVTASKGTEGLGAAAKSLFASRTAQAAPEDAPSLKATPGSDT
;
A
#
# COMPACT_ATOMS: atom_id res chain seq x y z
N MET A 1 7.04 14.61 -20.44
CA MET A 1 6.78 14.21 -19.04
C MET A 1 5.98 12.93 -19.09
N THR A 2 6.60 11.80 -18.75
CA THR A 2 5.95 10.49 -18.78
C THR A 2 5.38 10.20 -17.41
N ILE A 3 4.11 9.82 -17.34
CA ILE A 3 3.45 9.48 -16.08
C ILE A 3 3.28 7.97 -16.02
N GLU A 4 3.71 7.40 -14.90
CA GLU A 4 3.36 6.03 -14.53
C GLU A 4 2.16 6.06 -13.58
N TYR A 5 1.26 5.10 -13.78
CA TYR A 5 0.12 4.88 -12.89
C TYR A 5 0.27 3.55 -12.18
N ARG A 6 -0.19 3.51 -10.94
CA ARG A 6 -0.29 2.29 -10.14
C ARG A 6 -1.63 2.25 -9.45
N VAL A 7 -2.26 1.09 -9.49
CA VAL A 7 -3.57 0.85 -8.85
C VAL A 7 -3.40 -0.31 -7.89
N ILE A 8 -3.84 -0.11 -6.64
CA ILE A 8 -3.82 -1.15 -5.61
C ILE A 8 -5.23 -1.28 -5.01
N PRO A 9 -5.60 -2.46 -4.49
CA PRO A 9 -6.84 -2.60 -3.73
C PRO A 9 -6.83 -1.67 -2.50
N ALA A 10 -7.93 -0.98 -2.24
CA ALA A 10 -8.08 -0.22 -1.02
C ALA A 10 -8.15 -1.16 0.19
N PRO A 11 -7.59 -0.78 1.35
CA PRO A 11 -7.73 -1.59 2.57
C PRO A 11 -9.21 -1.78 2.94
N ALA A 12 -9.70 -3.02 2.86
CA ALA A 12 -11.09 -3.34 3.20
C ALA A 12 -11.31 -3.56 4.72
N LYS A 13 -10.23 -3.72 5.49
CA LYS A 13 -10.29 -4.02 6.93
C LYS A 13 -9.27 -3.19 7.69
N ALA A 14 -9.70 -2.73 8.86
CA ALA A 14 -8.82 -2.01 9.78
C ALA A 14 -7.83 -2.97 10.47
N VAL A 15 -6.55 -2.67 10.40
CA VAL A 15 -5.49 -3.41 11.10
C VAL A 15 -5.41 -2.92 12.54
N LYS A 16 -5.26 -3.87 13.49
CA LYS A 16 -5.03 -3.54 14.89
C LYS A 16 -3.62 -2.98 15.05
N ALA A 17 -3.51 -1.80 15.64
CA ALA A 17 -2.24 -1.17 15.97
C ALA A 17 -2.19 -0.82 17.47
N LYS A 18 -1.01 -0.97 18.07
CA LYS A 18 -0.78 -0.66 19.50
C LYS A 18 -1.00 0.82 19.74
N GLY A 19 -1.78 1.16 20.76
CA GLY A 19 -2.07 2.56 21.11
C GLY A 19 -3.11 3.25 20.20
N VAL A 20 -3.61 2.59 19.15
CA VAL A 20 -4.66 3.13 18.28
C VAL A 20 -6.02 2.68 18.78
N ARG A 21 -6.85 3.66 19.15
CA ARG A 21 -8.25 3.41 19.56
C ARG A 21 -9.05 2.78 18.41
N PRO A 22 -10.05 1.92 18.70
CA PRO A 22 -10.82 1.21 17.68
C PRO A 22 -11.37 2.08 16.54
N GLU A 23 -11.89 3.26 16.87
CA GLU A 23 -12.44 4.25 15.93
C GLU A 23 -11.41 4.77 14.92
N ASN A 24 -10.12 4.76 15.27
CA ASN A 24 -9.04 5.29 14.45
C ASN A 24 -8.30 4.23 13.64
N ARG A 25 -8.61 2.93 13.82
CA ARG A 25 -7.85 1.84 13.18
C ARG A 25 -7.98 1.87 11.66
N PHE A 26 -9.16 2.21 11.14
CA PHE A 26 -9.36 2.26 9.70
C PHE A 26 -8.56 3.40 9.07
N ALA A 27 -8.66 4.60 9.65
CA ALA A 27 -7.85 5.76 9.24
C ALA A 27 -6.36 5.42 9.30
N HIS A 28 -5.87 4.83 10.39
CA HIS A 28 -4.48 4.41 10.52
C HIS A 28 -4.05 3.43 9.41
N THR A 29 -4.93 2.49 9.04
CA THR A 29 -4.65 1.52 7.97
C THR A 29 -4.54 2.20 6.61
N VAL A 30 -5.45 3.12 6.29
CA VAL A 30 -5.40 3.91 5.05
C VAL A 30 -4.16 4.81 5.02
N THR A 31 -3.86 5.48 6.13
CA THR A 31 -2.64 6.29 6.28
C THR A 31 -1.38 5.46 6.06
N ALA A 32 -1.32 4.23 6.57
CA ALA A 32 -0.18 3.35 6.36
C ALA A 32 0.02 3.03 4.86
N ALA A 33 -1.06 2.71 4.14
CA ALA A 33 -1.01 2.45 2.69
C ALA A 33 -0.58 3.69 1.89
N LEU A 34 -1.13 4.87 2.23
CA LEU A 34 -0.74 6.14 1.61
C LEU A 34 0.75 6.46 1.84
N ASN A 35 1.24 6.28 3.06
CA ASN A 35 2.64 6.53 3.41
C ASN A 35 3.57 5.53 2.72
N GLU A 36 3.18 4.27 2.57
CA GLU A 36 3.95 3.27 1.84
C GLU A 36 4.15 3.67 0.38
N MET A 37 3.07 4.03 -0.30
CA MET A 37 3.11 4.53 -1.68
C MET A 37 3.89 5.84 -1.78
N GLY A 38 3.70 6.77 -0.84
CA GLY A 38 4.43 8.03 -0.79
C GLY A 38 5.95 7.85 -0.64
N ARG A 39 6.41 6.89 0.17
CA ARG A 39 7.85 6.57 0.30
C ARG A 39 8.47 6.06 -0.99
N GLU A 40 7.68 5.39 -1.83
CA GLU A 40 8.10 4.92 -3.15
C GLU A 40 8.01 6.01 -4.24
N GLY A 41 7.62 7.24 -3.86
CA GLY A 41 7.49 8.37 -4.78
C GLY A 41 6.17 8.40 -5.55
N TRP A 42 5.15 7.65 -5.10
CA TRP A 42 3.82 7.69 -5.70
C TRP A 42 2.93 8.75 -5.03
N GLU A 43 2.24 9.53 -5.86
CA GLU A 43 1.24 10.51 -5.48
C GLU A 43 -0.15 9.89 -5.53
N TYR A 44 -0.94 10.08 -4.47
CA TYR A 44 -2.34 9.64 -4.44
C TYR A 44 -3.20 10.53 -5.34
N VAL A 45 -4.00 9.91 -6.22
CA VAL A 45 -4.91 10.61 -7.12
C VAL A 45 -6.33 10.54 -6.60
N ARG A 46 -6.85 9.33 -6.44
CA ARG A 46 -8.24 9.08 -6.03
C ARG A 46 -8.50 7.62 -5.68
N THR A 47 -9.69 7.36 -5.19
CA THR A 47 -10.24 6.02 -4.98
C THR A 47 -11.34 5.78 -6.02
N GLU A 48 -11.40 4.57 -6.56
CA GLU A 48 -12.37 4.11 -7.54
C GLU A 48 -13.11 2.88 -7.02
N THR A 49 -14.40 2.76 -7.33
CA THR A 49 -15.22 1.60 -6.96
C THR A 49 -15.73 0.96 -8.24
N LEU A 50 -15.31 -0.28 -8.50
CA LEU A 50 -15.65 -1.00 -9.73
C LEU A 50 -16.47 -2.26 -9.42
N PRO A 51 -17.50 -2.58 -10.23
CA PRO A 51 -18.15 -3.88 -10.19
C PRO A 51 -17.21 -4.95 -10.75
N VAL A 52 -17.09 -6.07 -10.04
CA VAL A 52 -16.31 -7.25 -10.43
C VAL A 52 -17.25 -8.45 -10.47
N GLU A 53 -17.39 -9.05 -11.65
CA GLU A 53 -18.13 -10.31 -11.79
C GLU A 53 -17.28 -11.46 -11.26
N GLU A 54 -17.76 -12.13 -10.21
CA GLU A 54 -17.20 -13.37 -9.71
C GLU A 54 -18.16 -14.53 -9.99
N ARG A 55 -17.59 -15.70 -10.33
CA ARG A 55 -18.38 -16.92 -10.52
C ARG A 55 -18.75 -17.46 -9.14
N SER A 56 -20.02 -17.33 -8.77
CA SER A 56 -20.54 -17.87 -7.52
C SER A 56 -21.17 -19.25 -7.77
N GLY A 57 -20.52 -20.32 -7.31
CA GLY A 57 -21.12 -21.67 -7.32
C GLY A 57 -21.46 -22.26 -8.70
N LEU A 58 -22.39 -23.23 -8.73
CA LEU A 58 -22.64 -24.12 -9.87
C LEU A 58 -23.34 -23.44 -11.06
N ALA A 59 -24.10 -22.36 -10.84
CA ALA A 59 -24.84 -21.66 -11.90
C ALA A 59 -25.08 -20.15 -11.70
N SER A 60 -24.59 -19.52 -10.62
CA SER A 60 -24.83 -18.09 -10.38
C SER A 60 -23.60 -17.22 -10.65
N LYS A 61 -23.85 -15.96 -11.06
CA LYS A 61 -22.86 -14.90 -11.10
C LYS A 61 -23.16 -13.91 -9.97
N SER A 62 -22.13 -13.48 -9.25
CA SER A 62 -22.25 -12.41 -8.26
C SER A 62 -21.44 -11.20 -8.72
N ILE A 63 -22.02 -10.00 -8.65
CA ILE A 63 -21.30 -8.75 -8.89
C ILE A 63 -20.86 -8.20 -7.53
N ASN A 64 -19.56 -8.27 -7.26
CA ASN A 64 -18.95 -7.71 -6.06
C ASN A 64 -18.40 -6.31 -6.35
N GLN A 65 -18.49 -5.39 -5.39
CA GLN A 65 -17.86 -4.08 -5.52
C GLN A 65 -16.44 -4.15 -4.99
N GLN A 66 -15.46 -3.81 -5.83
CA GLN A 66 -14.06 -3.70 -5.43
C GLN A 66 -13.64 -2.23 -5.40
N VAL A 67 -13.11 -1.80 -4.25
CA VAL A 67 -12.57 -0.45 -4.05
C VAL A 67 -11.07 -0.46 -4.31
N LEU A 68 -10.58 0.46 -5.13
CA LEU A 68 -9.21 0.57 -5.60
C LEU A 68 -8.66 1.97 -5.33
N MET A 69 -7.39 2.07 -4.94
CA MET A 69 -6.67 3.34 -4.79
C MET A 69 -5.74 3.54 -5.99
N VAL A 70 -5.86 4.70 -6.63
CA VAL A 70 -5.09 5.08 -7.82
C VAL A 70 -3.99 6.06 -7.43
N PHE A 71 -2.79 5.75 -7.88
CA PHE A 71 -1.59 6.54 -7.68
C PHE A 71 -0.93 6.86 -9.02
N ARG A 72 -0.17 7.95 -9.05
CA ARG A 72 0.66 8.35 -10.19
C ARG A 72 2.06 8.75 -9.74
N ARG A 73 3.03 8.69 -10.63
CA ARG A 73 4.33 9.35 -10.43
C ARG A 73 4.90 9.84 -11.74
N GLU A 74 5.71 10.88 -11.67
CA GLU A 74 6.50 11.34 -12.81
C GLU A 74 7.70 10.43 -13.01
N VAL A 75 7.94 10.03 -14.24
CA VAL A 75 9.15 9.33 -14.64
C VAL A 75 10.06 10.35 -15.29
N ALA A 76 11.19 10.63 -14.63
CA ALA A 76 12.24 11.42 -15.24
C ALA A 76 12.72 10.67 -16.51
N PRO A 77 12.88 11.37 -17.66
CA PRO A 77 13.53 10.75 -18.79
C PRO A 77 14.91 10.27 -18.32
N ARG A 78 15.27 9.04 -18.66
CA ARG A 78 16.56 8.47 -18.31
C ARG A 78 17.65 9.35 -18.93
N ALA A 79 18.26 10.20 -18.12
CA ALA A 79 19.38 11.00 -18.55
C ALA A 79 20.54 10.04 -18.86
N GLU A 80 21.02 10.06 -20.09
CA GLU A 80 22.31 9.49 -20.43
C GLU A 80 23.36 10.21 -19.57
N VAL A 81 24.12 9.46 -18.79
CA VAL A 81 25.15 10.01 -17.92
C VAL A 81 26.22 10.62 -18.81
N MET A 82 26.17 11.94 -19.01
CA MET A 82 27.30 12.68 -19.55
C MET A 82 28.38 12.69 -18.47
N VAL A 83 29.38 11.82 -18.63
CA VAL A 83 30.58 11.81 -17.78
C VAL A 83 31.34 13.09 -18.12
N HIS A 84 31.19 14.12 -17.29
CA HIS A 84 32.16 15.20 -17.27
C HIS A 84 33.46 14.64 -16.69
N ALA A 85 34.46 14.43 -17.56
CA ALA A 85 35.82 14.14 -17.14
C ALA A 85 36.28 15.25 -16.18
N ARG A 86 36.63 14.86 -14.95
CA ARG A 86 37.30 15.77 -14.01
C ARG A 86 38.71 16.03 -14.54
N PRO A 87 39.20 17.27 -14.58
CA PRO A 87 40.62 17.50 -14.86
C PRO A 87 41.46 16.89 -13.73
N ASP A 88 42.52 16.19 -14.14
CA ASP A 88 43.52 15.57 -13.28
C ASP A 88 44.03 16.54 -12.21
N VAL A 89 43.92 16.14 -10.93
CA VAL A 89 44.59 16.83 -9.82
C VAL A 89 46.03 16.31 -9.74
N ALA A 90 46.96 17.13 -10.24
CA ALA A 90 48.39 16.92 -10.03
C ALA A 90 48.84 17.46 -8.67
N ALA A 91 49.81 16.74 -8.08
CA ALA A 91 50.72 17.08 -6.98
C ALA A 91 50.28 16.72 -5.55
N ASN A 92 50.77 15.55 -5.10
CA ASN A 92 51.22 15.31 -3.72
C ASN A 92 52.58 15.99 -3.52
N GLU A 93 52.82 16.59 -2.33
CA GLU A 93 53.95 16.26 -1.42
C GLU A 93 53.95 17.17 -0.17
N ASP A 94 53.98 16.52 1.01
CA ASP A 94 54.54 16.89 2.35
C ASP A 94 54.22 18.27 3.00
N ALA A 95 53.93 18.46 4.30
CA ALA A 95 54.28 17.75 5.55
C ALA A 95 53.37 18.24 6.74
N PRO A 96 53.53 17.78 8.01
CA PRO A 96 52.43 17.51 8.96
C PRO A 96 52.19 18.53 10.11
N ALA A 97 51.05 18.39 10.82
CA ALA A 97 50.92 18.24 12.30
C ALA A 97 49.72 18.96 12.99
N SER A 98 48.90 18.13 13.66
CA SER A 98 48.35 18.27 15.02
C SER A 98 47.04 19.03 15.38
N ALA A 99 46.22 18.30 16.16
CA ALA A 99 45.17 18.67 17.14
C ALA A 99 43.84 19.29 16.63
N ALA A 100 42.63 19.01 17.13
CA ALA A 100 41.99 18.02 18.01
C ALA A 100 40.46 18.35 17.93
N PRO A 101 39.52 17.49 18.37
CA PRO A 101 38.15 17.44 17.87
C PRO A 101 37.19 18.40 18.60
N VAL A 102 36.19 18.92 17.89
CA VAL A 102 34.96 19.45 18.51
C VAL A 102 33.75 18.65 18.05
N THR A 103 33.15 18.00 19.03
CA THR A 103 31.87 17.30 19.02
C THR A 103 30.73 18.24 18.65
N ALA A 104 29.86 17.79 17.75
CA ALA A 104 28.48 18.29 17.65
C ALA A 104 27.53 17.11 17.45
N SER A 105 26.74 16.85 18.49
CA SER A 105 25.67 15.86 18.56
C SER A 105 24.43 16.30 17.77
N LYS A 106 23.81 15.35 17.07
CA LYS A 106 22.36 15.19 16.84
C LYS A 106 22.22 13.84 16.13
N GLY A 107 21.62 12.79 16.66
CA GLY A 107 20.36 12.73 17.40
C GLY A 107 19.34 12.09 16.45
N THR A 108 18.87 10.88 16.81
CA THR A 108 17.54 10.28 16.51
C THR A 108 17.18 10.11 15.02
N GLU A 109 16.78 8.99 14.45
CA GLU A 109 15.97 7.82 14.81
C GLU A 109 16.18 6.81 13.66
N GLY A 110 16.19 5.49 13.81
CA GLY A 110 15.20 4.70 14.52
C GLY A 110 14.29 3.98 13.52
N LEU A 111 14.57 2.67 13.35
CA LEU A 111 13.65 1.59 12.98
C LEU A 111 12.81 1.70 11.69
N GLY A 112 13.00 0.72 10.80
CA GLY A 112 12.00 0.43 9.77
C GLY A 112 12.25 -0.78 8.88
N ALA A 113 13.08 -1.73 9.31
CA ALA A 113 13.11 -3.04 8.68
C ALA A 113 11.88 -3.86 9.11
N ALA A 114 11.34 -4.62 8.16
CA ALA A 114 10.34 -5.67 8.31
C ALA A 114 8.86 -5.26 8.29
N ALA A 115 8.27 -5.33 7.09
CA ALA A 115 6.91 -5.86 6.92
C ALA A 115 6.70 -6.40 5.49
N LYS A 116 7.60 -7.29 5.03
CA LYS A 116 7.30 -8.18 3.88
C LYS A 116 6.31 -9.26 4.34
N SER A 117 5.07 -8.90 4.66
CA SER A 117 4.04 -9.89 5.01
C SER A 117 2.62 -9.29 5.02
N LEU A 118 2.25 -8.51 4.01
CA LEU A 118 0.83 -8.12 3.83
C LEU A 118 0.24 -8.55 2.48
N PHE A 119 1.05 -9.14 1.60
CA PHE A 119 0.60 -9.55 0.26
C PHE A 119 0.19 -11.02 0.15
N ALA A 120 0.14 -11.77 1.26
CA ALA A 120 -0.21 -13.19 1.24
C ALA A 120 -1.21 -13.54 2.35
N SER A 121 -2.51 -13.50 2.04
CA SER A 121 -3.60 -14.25 2.70
C SER A 121 -4.90 -13.97 1.93
N ARG A 122 -5.19 -14.69 0.84
CA ARG A 122 -5.82 -16.02 0.72
C ARG A 122 -7.36 -16.00 0.89
N THR A 123 -7.99 -16.54 -0.15
CA THR A 123 -9.29 -17.23 -0.25
C THR A 123 -9.94 -17.66 1.07
N ALA A 124 -11.18 -17.23 1.29
CA ALA A 124 -12.22 -17.88 2.10
C ALA A 124 -13.56 -17.21 1.70
N GLN A 125 -14.32 -17.72 0.72
CA GLN A 125 -15.37 -18.73 0.87
C GLN A 125 -16.22 -18.56 2.13
N ALA A 126 -17.42 -18.00 1.96
CA ALA A 126 -18.54 -18.14 2.89
C ALA A 126 -19.67 -18.87 2.16
N ALA A 127 -20.09 -20.00 2.73
CA ALA A 127 -21.26 -20.78 2.33
C ALA A 127 -22.56 -20.06 2.76
N PRO A 128 -23.72 -20.36 2.14
CA PRO A 128 -24.95 -19.61 2.37
C PRO A 128 -25.61 -19.96 3.70
N GLU A 129 -26.12 -18.96 4.41
CA GLU A 129 -27.08 -19.15 5.51
C GLU A 129 -28.49 -19.42 4.97
N ASP A 130 -29.14 -20.35 5.66
CA ASP A 130 -30.49 -20.87 5.48
C ASP A 130 -31.56 -19.77 5.38
N ALA A 131 -32.40 -19.85 4.34
CA ALA A 131 -33.64 -19.07 4.26
C ALA A 131 -34.82 -19.94 4.74
N PRO A 132 -35.79 -19.37 5.48
CA PRO A 132 -36.80 -20.15 6.19
C PRO A 132 -37.82 -20.79 5.24
N SER A 133 -38.15 -22.05 5.51
CA SER A 133 -39.21 -22.81 4.85
C SER A 133 -40.59 -22.22 5.15
N LEU A 134 -41.27 -21.69 4.13
CA LEU A 134 -42.70 -21.42 4.19
C LEU A 134 -43.45 -22.76 4.16
N LYS A 135 -43.98 -23.18 5.32
CA LYS A 135 -44.98 -24.25 5.41
C LYS A 135 -46.32 -23.69 4.91
N ALA A 136 -46.75 -24.11 3.72
CA ALA A 136 -48.15 -24.02 3.32
C ALA A 136 -48.92 -25.17 3.98
N THR A 137 -49.83 -24.83 4.90
CA THR A 137 -50.84 -25.74 5.46
C THR A 137 -51.96 -26.00 4.44
N PRO A 138 -52.45 -27.24 4.26
CA PRO A 138 -53.71 -27.48 3.57
C PRO A 138 -54.87 -27.49 4.59
N GLY A 139 -55.88 -26.66 4.35
CA GLY A 139 -57.23 -26.79 4.94
C GLY A 139 -58.21 -26.48 3.81
N SER A 140 -58.97 -27.44 3.30
CA SER A 140 -60.20 -28.04 3.84
C SER A 140 -61.41 -27.10 3.75
N ASP A 141 -62.20 -27.25 2.70
CA ASP A 141 -63.65 -27.05 2.64
C ASP A 141 -64.17 -28.25 1.82
N THR A 142 -64.86 -29.22 2.42
CA THR A 142 -66.31 -29.27 2.68
C THR A 142 -67.15 -29.02 1.44
#